data_AF-A0A1V4R0K6-F1
#
_entry.id   AF-A0A1V4R0K6-F1
#
_cell.length_a   1.000
_cell.length_b   1.000
_cell.length_c   1.000
_cell.angle_alpha   90.00
_cell.angle_beta   90.00
_cell.angle_gamma   90.00
#
_symmetry.space_group_name_H-M   'P 1'
#
loop_
_entity.id
_entity.type
_entity.pdbx_description
1 polymer ?
#
loop_
_entity_poly.entity_id
_entity_poly.type
_entity_poly.pdbx_seq_one_letter_code
_entity_poly.pdbx_strand_id
1 'polypeptide(L)'
;MPVKSISQLRSELAAKERQLATLRARRTRLAKELQSVERRIAVLEGQPASRRGGKKVTRKRVVRRRATGKPLAAYISQVLAKAKNGLSVTQVVKAVTAAGYKSHSKDFYAIVAKTLLTDERFQRVKRGVYKLAG
;
A
#
# COMPACT_ATOMS: atom_id res chain seq x y z
N MET A 1 -55.59 -35.32 7.34
CA MET A 1 -54.26 -34.85 7.77
C MET A 1 -54.43 -34.00 9.02
N PRO A 2 -53.96 -34.42 10.20
CA PRO A 2 -54.05 -33.58 11.40
C PRO A 2 -53.22 -32.30 11.18
N VAL A 3 -53.89 -31.15 11.22
CA VAL A 3 -53.25 -29.84 11.09
C VAL A 3 -52.51 -29.56 12.39
N LYS A 4 -51.18 -29.51 12.33
CA LYS A 4 -50.34 -29.22 13.50
C LYS A 4 -50.66 -27.82 14.02
N SER A 5 -50.74 -27.68 15.34
CA SER A 5 -51.01 -26.38 15.95
C SER A 5 -49.82 -25.44 15.75
N ILE A 6 -50.07 -24.13 15.81
CA ILE A 6 -49.03 -23.09 15.70
C ILE A 6 -47.92 -23.29 16.76
N SER A 7 -48.28 -23.76 17.96
CA SER A 7 -47.30 -24.05 19.01
C SER A 7 -46.40 -25.24 18.66
N GLN A 8 -46.97 -26.31 18.08
CA GLN A 8 -46.22 -27.48 17.62
C GLN A 8 -45.26 -27.13 16.46
N LEU A 9 -45.71 -26.30 15.51
CA LEU A 9 -44.86 -25.82 14.41
C LEU A 9 -43.68 -24.98 14.92
N ARG A 10 -43.90 -24.11 15.92
CA ARG A 10 -42.83 -23.31 16.55
C ARG A 10 -41.80 -24.20 17.26
N SER A 11 -42.25 -25.23 17.98
CA SER A 11 -41.33 -26.17 18.63
C SER A 11 -40.49 -26.98 17.63
N GLU A 12 -41.09 -27.42 16.52
CA GLU A 12 -40.37 -28.13 15.46
C GLU A 12 -39.34 -27.23 14.77
N LEU A 13 -39.68 -25.96 14.54
CA LEU A 13 -38.76 -24.98 13.96
C LEU A 13 -37.56 -24.75 14.90
N ALA A 14 -37.81 -24.54 16.20
CA ALA A 14 -36.76 -24.40 17.20
C ALA A 14 -35.84 -25.64 17.30
N ALA A 15 -36.42 -26.84 17.19
CA ALA A 15 -35.64 -28.08 17.17
C ALA A 15 -34.73 -28.18 15.93
N LYS A 16 -35.25 -27.82 14.75
CA LYS A 16 -34.49 -27.80 13.49
C LYS A 16 -33.37 -26.75 13.53
N GLU A 17 -33.63 -25.56 14.07
CA GLU A 17 -32.61 -24.51 14.23
C GLU A 17 -31.45 -24.96 15.11
N ARG A 18 -31.75 -25.63 16.24
CA ARG A 18 -30.72 -26.21 17.13
C ARG A 18 -29.89 -27.27 16.41
N GLN A 19 -30.53 -28.19 15.68
CA GLN A 19 -29.82 -29.20 14.89
C GLN A 19 -28.92 -28.55 13.82
N LEU A 20 -29.44 -27.52 13.15
CA LEU A 20 -28.71 -26.81 12.11
C LEU A 20 -27.50 -26.06 12.68
N ALA A 21 -27.63 -25.42 13.85
CA ALA A 21 -26.53 -24.79 14.56
C ALA A 21 -25.43 -25.81 14.91
N THR A 22 -25.80 -26.97 15.44
CA THR A 22 -24.86 -28.06 15.75
C THR A 22 -24.13 -28.56 14.51
N LEU A 23 -24.85 -28.78 13.41
CA LEU A 23 -24.24 -29.22 12.15
C LEU A 23 -23.31 -28.15 11.55
N ARG A 24 -23.67 -26.86 11.64
CA ARG A 24 -22.78 -25.76 11.24
C ARG A 24 -21.50 -25.73 12.08
N ALA A 25 -21.61 -25.89 13.39
CA ALA A 25 -20.45 -25.96 14.27
C ALA A 25 -19.55 -27.16 13.97
N ARG A 26 -20.15 -28.33 13.69
CA ARG A 26 -19.42 -29.52 13.27
C ARG A 26 -18.72 -29.32 11.93
N ARG A 27 -19.41 -28.69 10.95
CA ARG A 27 -18.83 -28.37 9.64
C ARG A 27 -17.62 -27.44 9.77
N THR A 28 -17.69 -26.39 10.60
CA THR A 28 -16.57 -25.46 10.77
C THR A 28 -15.38 -26.11 11.48
N ARG A 29 -15.62 -27.00 12.45
CA ARG A 29 -14.57 -27.80 13.09
C ARG A 29 -13.88 -28.73 12.09
N LEU A 30 -14.64 -29.52 11.34
CA LEU A 30 -14.10 -30.43 10.33
C LEU A 30 -13.34 -29.68 9.22
N ALA A 31 -13.81 -28.50 8.81
CA ALA A 31 -13.10 -27.68 7.83
C ALA A 31 -11.72 -27.23 8.33
N LYS A 32 -11.59 -26.90 9.63
CA LYS A 32 -10.30 -26.56 10.23
C LYS A 32 -9.38 -27.77 10.32
N GLU A 33 -9.91 -28.92 10.70
CA GLU A 33 -9.16 -30.18 10.77
C GLU A 33 -8.66 -30.57 9.37
N LEU A 34 -9.53 -30.53 8.36
CA LEU A 34 -9.17 -30.76 6.96
C LEU A 34 -8.08 -29.79 6.50
N GLN A 35 -8.21 -28.50 6.80
CA GLN A 35 -7.18 -27.51 6.46
C GLN A 35 -5.83 -27.82 7.11
N SER A 36 -5.81 -28.35 8.33
CA SER A 36 -4.57 -28.73 9.01
C SER A 36 -3.90 -29.94 8.35
N VAL A 37 -4.69 -30.92 7.91
CA VAL A 37 -4.22 -32.10 7.17
C VAL A 37 -3.71 -31.68 5.79
N GLU A 38 -4.46 -30.87 5.04
CA GLU A 38 -4.04 -30.32 3.74
C GLU A 38 -2.69 -29.57 3.85
N ARG A 39 -2.46 -28.82 4.94
CA ARG A 39 -1.16 -28.16 5.16
C ARG A 39 -0.02 -29.14 5.38
N ARG A 40 -0.25 -30.23 6.12
CA ARG A 40 0.76 -31.27 6.34
C ARG A 40 1.10 -31.99 5.04
N ILE A 41 0.07 -32.33 4.25
CA ILE A 41 0.25 -32.92 2.92
C ILE A 41 1.07 -31.98 2.03
N ALA A 42 0.72 -30.70 1.94
CA ALA A 42 1.45 -29.73 1.11
C ALA A 42 2.93 -29.60 1.50
N VAL A 43 3.24 -29.61 2.81
CA VAL A 43 4.63 -29.58 3.30
C VAL A 43 5.41 -30.82 2.84
N LEU A 44 4.80 -32.01 2.91
CA LEU A 44 5.43 -33.26 2.47
C LEU A 44 5.58 -33.35 0.96
N GLU A 45 4.63 -32.80 0.20
CA GLU A 45 4.68 -32.71 -1.27
C GLU A 45 5.64 -31.62 -1.79
N GLY A 46 6.34 -30.91 -0.90
CA GLY A 46 7.25 -29.82 -1.26
C GLY A 46 6.53 -28.60 -1.86
N GLN A 47 5.20 -28.54 -1.76
CA GLN A 47 4.45 -27.37 -2.18
C GLN A 47 4.53 -26.31 -1.07
N PRO A 48 5.07 -25.10 -1.34
CA PRO A 48 5.03 -24.03 -0.36
C PRO A 48 3.56 -23.77 -0.06
N ALA A 49 3.16 -23.94 1.21
CA ALA A 49 1.78 -23.83 1.67
C ALA A 49 1.09 -22.66 0.96
N SER A 50 0.33 -22.98 -0.09
CA SER A 50 -0.31 -21.97 -0.92
C SER A 50 -1.30 -21.31 0.00
N ARG A 51 -0.95 -20.09 0.42
CA ARG A 51 -1.81 -19.25 1.26
C ARG A 51 -3.04 -18.99 0.41
N ARG A 52 -4.05 -19.88 0.51
CA ARG A 52 -5.35 -19.75 -0.17
C ARG A 52 -5.75 -18.29 -0.07
N GLY A 53 -5.87 -17.68 -1.24
CA GLY A 53 -5.81 -16.25 -1.43
C GLY A 53 -6.90 -15.53 -0.66
N GLY A 54 -6.54 -14.96 0.49
CA GLY A 54 -7.11 -13.69 0.86
C GLY A 54 -6.68 -12.70 -0.21
N LYS A 55 -7.57 -12.39 -1.16
CA LYS A 55 -7.39 -11.31 -2.14
C LYS A 55 -6.91 -10.11 -1.33
N LYS A 56 -5.61 -9.81 -1.35
CA LYS A 56 -5.06 -8.63 -0.68
C LYS A 56 -5.81 -7.48 -1.32
N VAL A 57 -6.77 -6.92 -0.60
CA VAL A 57 -7.39 -5.66 -0.96
C VAL A 57 -6.21 -4.71 -0.95
N THR A 58 -5.67 -4.45 -2.13
CA THR A 58 -4.69 -3.42 -2.37
C THR A 58 -5.44 -2.15 -2.03
N ARG A 59 -5.34 -1.71 -0.77
CA ARG A 59 -5.91 -0.44 -0.33
C ARG A 59 -5.39 0.57 -1.34
N LYS A 60 -6.31 1.16 -2.13
CA LYS A 60 -5.98 2.23 -3.08
C LYS A 60 -5.15 3.22 -2.31
N ARG A 61 -3.87 3.32 -2.68
CA ARG A 61 -2.91 4.18 -1.99
C ARG A 61 -3.48 5.58 -2.12
N VAL A 62 -3.97 6.16 -1.02
CA VAL A 62 -4.51 7.52 -1.00
C VAL A 62 -3.38 8.42 -1.47
N VAL A 63 -3.49 8.93 -2.70
CA VAL A 63 -2.53 9.87 -3.26
C VAL A 63 -2.75 11.18 -2.50
N ARG A 64 -1.90 11.44 -1.50
CA ARG A 64 -1.94 12.70 -0.77
C ARG A 64 -1.70 13.84 -1.76
N ARG A 65 -2.62 14.79 -1.82
CA ARG A 65 -2.44 16.04 -2.60
C ARG A 65 -1.20 16.77 -2.08
N ARG A 66 -0.38 17.28 -3.01
CA ARG A 66 0.89 17.96 -2.68
C ARG A 66 0.60 19.33 -2.06
N ALA A 67 1.27 19.66 -0.97
CA ALA A 67 1.00 20.87 -0.17
C ALA A 67 1.18 22.19 -0.93
N THR A 68 2.09 22.24 -1.90
CA THR A 68 2.47 23.46 -2.64
C THR A 68 1.89 23.53 -4.06
N GLY A 69 1.07 22.56 -4.46
CA GLY A 69 0.45 22.48 -5.81
C GLY A 69 1.43 22.17 -6.96
N LYS A 70 2.69 22.58 -6.88
CA LYS A 70 3.74 22.32 -7.88
C LYS A 70 4.71 21.22 -7.42
N PRO A 71 5.25 20.39 -8.33
CA PRO A 71 6.31 19.43 -8.00
C PRO A 71 7.57 20.13 -7.49
N LEU A 72 8.27 19.51 -6.52
CA LEU A 72 9.63 19.91 -6.16
C LEU A 72 10.54 19.98 -7.40
N ALA A 73 10.41 19.02 -8.32
CA ALA A 73 11.14 19.00 -9.58
C ALA A 73 10.92 20.26 -10.45
N ALA A 74 9.72 20.84 -10.42
CA ALA A 74 9.41 22.06 -11.17
C ALA A 74 10.07 23.30 -10.54
N TYR A 75 10.20 23.35 -9.22
CA TYR A 75 10.97 24.40 -8.56
C TYR A 75 12.47 24.25 -8.85
N ILE A 76 12.97 23.02 -8.79
CA ILE A 76 14.36 22.72 -9.11
C ILE A 76 14.68 23.09 -10.56
N SER A 77 13.81 22.76 -11.52
CA SER A 77 14.01 23.13 -12.93
C SER A 77 14.00 24.64 -13.14
N GLN A 78 13.11 25.40 -12.46
CA GLN A 78 13.12 26.86 -12.52
C GLN A 78 14.39 27.47 -11.94
N VAL A 79 14.89 26.93 -10.83
CA VAL A 79 16.15 27.36 -10.20
C VAL A 79 17.34 27.04 -11.10
N LEU A 80 17.40 25.83 -11.67
CA LEU A 80 18.48 25.42 -12.57
C LEU A 80 18.39 26.10 -13.94
N ALA A 81 17.21 26.47 -14.43
CA ALA A 81 17.06 27.25 -15.67
C ALA A 81 17.57 28.69 -15.51
N LYS A 82 17.45 29.27 -14.31
CA LYS A 82 18.00 30.60 -13.99
C LYS A 82 19.52 30.57 -13.81
N ALA A 83 20.07 29.43 -13.37
CA ALA A 83 21.50 29.25 -13.19
C ALA A 83 22.14 28.61 -14.42
N LYS A 84 22.76 29.41 -15.29
CA LYS A 84 23.50 28.91 -16.47
C LYS A 84 24.66 27.95 -16.11
N ASN A 85 25.15 28.04 -14.87
CA ASN A 85 26.19 27.18 -14.33
C ASN A 85 25.56 26.18 -13.35
N GLY A 86 25.91 24.89 -13.48
CA GLY A 86 25.36 23.84 -12.63
C GLY A 86 25.50 24.18 -11.14
N LEU A 87 24.44 23.93 -10.37
CA LEU A 87 24.39 24.25 -8.94
C LEU A 87 24.71 23.03 -8.09
N SER A 88 25.32 23.28 -6.93
CA SER A 88 25.48 22.23 -5.93
C SER A 88 24.14 21.91 -5.25
N VAL A 89 23.98 20.69 -4.73
CA VAL A 89 22.75 20.29 -4.02
C VAL A 89 22.42 21.25 -2.86
N THR A 90 23.44 21.77 -2.15
CA THR A 90 23.25 22.74 -1.06
C THR A 90 22.72 24.08 -1.57
N GLN A 91 23.20 24.55 -2.72
CA GLN A 91 22.71 25.77 -3.36
C GLN A 91 21.28 25.58 -3.89
N VAL A 92 20.98 24.43 -4.49
CA VAL A 92 19.62 24.09 -4.95
C VAL A 92 18.65 24.12 -3.78
N VAL A 93 19.00 23.53 -2.63
CA VAL A 93 18.17 23.58 -1.42
C VAL A 93 17.87 25.03 -1.01
N LYS A 94 18.90 25.88 -0.91
CA LYS A 94 18.73 27.30 -0.55
C LYS A 94 17.84 28.03 -1.55
N ALA A 95 18.09 27.85 -2.84
CA ALA A 95 17.35 28.52 -3.91
C ALA A 95 15.90 28.05 -4.01
N VAL A 96 15.62 26.77 -3.76
CA VAL A 96 14.25 26.21 -3.73
C VAL A 96 13.46 26.71 -2.52
N THR A 97 14.10 26.79 -1.34
CA THR A 97 13.50 27.41 -0.15
C THR A 97 13.24 28.90 -0.37
N ALA A 98 14.19 29.63 -0.97
CA ALA A 98 14.03 31.04 -1.32
C ALA A 98 12.94 31.27 -2.39
N ALA A 99 12.75 30.32 -3.30
CA ALA A 99 11.67 30.33 -4.28
C ALA A 99 10.28 30.03 -3.67
N GLY A 100 10.19 29.82 -2.35
CA GLY A 100 8.94 29.66 -1.61
C GLY A 100 8.47 28.21 -1.44
N TYR A 101 9.32 27.22 -1.72
CA TYR A 101 8.98 25.82 -1.45
C TYR A 101 9.03 25.54 0.06
N LYS A 102 7.87 25.34 0.67
CA LYS A 102 7.76 24.96 2.09
C LYS A 102 7.89 23.45 2.25
N SER A 103 8.99 23.00 2.84
CA SER A 103 9.22 21.60 3.24
C SER A 103 9.19 21.45 4.75
N HIS A 104 8.47 20.45 5.26
CA HIS A 104 8.48 20.07 6.68
C HIS A 104 9.41 18.88 6.98
N SER A 105 10.13 18.38 5.96
CA SER A 105 11.00 17.23 6.12
C SER A 105 12.32 17.62 6.77
N LYS A 106 12.73 16.89 7.82
CA LYS A 106 14.02 17.07 8.50
C LYS A 106 15.21 16.89 7.54
N ASP A 107 15.11 15.94 6.62
CA ASP A 107 16.16 15.61 5.64
C ASP A 107 15.86 16.17 4.23
N PHE A 108 15.51 17.45 4.14
CA PHE A 108 15.19 18.07 2.86
C PHE A 108 16.34 17.96 1.83
N TYR A 109 17.59 18.00 2.28
CA TYR A 109 18.77 17.76 1.44
C TYR A 109 18.72 16.41 0.72
N ALA A 110 18.41 15.33 1.45
CA ALA A 110 18.35 13.97 0.88
C ALA A 110 17.20 13.83 -0.13
N ILE A 111 16.08 14.51 0.12
CA ILE A 111 14.93 14.54 -0.79
C ILE A 111 15.31 15.24 -2.11
N VAL A 112 15.97 16.40 -2.02
CA VAL A 112 16.44 17.13 -3.21
C VAL A 112 17.48 16.31 -3.97
N ALA A 113 18.47 15.73 -3.27
CA ALA A 113 19.48 14.87 -3.89
C ALA A 113 18.86 13.66 -4.61
N LYS A 114 17.90 12.98 -3.96
CA LYS A 114 17.18 11.85 -4.57
C LYS A 114 16.35 12.29 -5.78
N THR A 115 15.71 13.45 -5.71
CA THR A 115 14.92 14.00 -6.83
C THR A 115 15.84 14.30 -8.03
N LEU A 116 17.00 14.90 -7.79
CA LEU A 116 18.02 15.17 -8.82
C LEU A 116 18.62 13.89 -9.43
N LEU A 117 18.66 12.79 -8.68
CA LEU A 117 19.15 11.49 -9.15
C LEU A 117 18.07 10.67 -9.89
N THR A 118 16.80 10.84 -9.54
CA THR A 118 15.69 10.02 -10.07
C THR A 118 15.09 10.63 -11.34
N ASP A 119 15.13 11.95 -11.48
CA ASP A 119 14.50 12.66 -12.60
C ASP A 119 15.52 12.86 -13.72
N GLU A 120 15.23 12.30 -14.90
CA GLU A 120 16.10 12.29 -16.09
C GLU A 120 16.38 13.69 -16.63
N ARG A 121 15.57 14.68 -16.23
CA ARG A 121 15.72 16.09 -16.60
C ARG A 121 16.94 16.76 -15.97
N PHE A 122 17.65 16.10 -15.07
CA PHE A 122 18.83 16.65 -14.41
C PHE A 122 20.06 15.79 -14.69
N GLN A 123 21.12 16.44 -15.16
CA GLN A 123 22.40 15.79 -15.42
C GLN A 123 23.41 16.18 -14.36
N ARG A 124 24.14 15.18 -13.85
CA ARG A 124 25.26 15.39 -12.93
C ARG A 124 26.48 15.81 -13.74
N VAL A 125 26.96 17.03 -13.52
CA VAL A 125 28.16 17.58 -14.20
C VAL A 125 29.43 17.20 -13.47
N LYS A 126 29.41 17.31 -12.14
CA LYS A 126 30.51 16.96 -11.23
C LYS A 126 29.94 16.39 -9.94
N ARG A 127 30.80 15.89 -9.05
CA ARG A 127 30.37 15.35 -7.74
C ARG A 127 29.55 16.41 -6.99
N GLY A 128 28.25 16.15 -6.83
CA GLY A 128 27.33 17.04 -6.12
C GLY A 128 26.86 18.27 -6.89
N VAL A 129 27.20 18.42 -8.18
CA VAL A 129 26.80 19.55 -9.03
C VAL A 129 25.91 19.06 -10.17
N TYR A 130 24.72 19.67 -10.29
CA TYR A 130 23.70 19.27 -11.26
C TYR A 130 23.34 20.43 -12.18
N LYS A 131 23.06 20.11 -13.45
CA LYS A 131 22.52 21.02 -14.46
C LYS A 131 21.21 20.47 -15.01
N LEU A 132 20.45 21.33 -15.69
CA LEU A 132 19.34 20.89 -16.50
C LEU A 132 19.88 20.07 -17.68
N ALA A 133 19.33 18.87 -17.89
CA ALA A 133 19.61 18.05 -19.05
C ALA A 133 19.05 18.79 -20.27
N GLY A 134 19.94 19.35 -21.09
CA GLY A 134 19.58 19.95 -22.38
C GLY A 134 19.20 18.87 -23.37
#